data_AF-A0A840PER7-F1
#
_entry.id   AF-A0A840PER7-F1
#
_cell.length_a   1.000
_cell.length_b   1.000
_cell.length_c   1.000
_cell.angle_alpha   90.00
_cell.angle_beta   90.00
_cell.angle_gamma   90.00
#
_symmetry.space_group_name_H-M   'P 1'
#
loop_
_entity.id
_entity.type
_entity.pdbx_description
1 polymer ?
#
loop_
_entity_poly.entity_id
_entity_poly.type
_entity_poly.pdbx_seq_one_letter_code
_entity_poly.pdbx_strand_id
1 'polypeptide(L)'
;MFPNFADTHEIINDEPEEELSILAAGHASAQYGQGQFPAYKKWYTAADHTGGYRLFRRYLQAMQAGRPGRARWLLKCPSHLEMLRPLLTVFDDATVVLTHRDPVSCIVSLAALSYFSTGMFMRRPWLGIPSWEWCTRPGHSTTV
;
A
#
# COMPACT_ATOMS: atom_id res chain seq x y z
N MET A 1 -3.12 -22.45 6.83
CA MET A 1 -3.78 -21.20 6.39
C MET A 1 -4.56 -20.65 7.57
N PHE A 2 -4.50 -19.34 7.84
CA PHE A 2 -5.26 -18.75 8.95
C PHE A 2 -6.77 -18.94 8.75
N PRO A 3 -7.54 -19.16 9.83
CA PRO A 3 -9.01 -19.23 9.72
C PRO A 3 -9.54 -18.00 8.99
N ASN A 4 -10.43 -18.20 8.02
CA ASN A 4 -11.12 -17.15 7.24
C ASN A 4 -10.22 -16.27 6.36
N PHE A 5 -8.96 -16.67 6.07
CA PHE A 5 -8.09 -15.92 5.16
C PHE A 5 -8.68 -15.84 3.74
N ALA A 6 -9.20 -16.96 3.23
CA ALA A 6 -9.83 -17.02 1.91
C ALA A 6 -11.05 -16.08 1.81
N ASP A 7 -11.79 -15.91 2.90
CA ASP A 7 -12.98 -15.04 2.93
C ASP A 7 -12.62 -13.54 2.92
N THR A 8 -11.37 -13.20 3.21
CA THR A 8 -10.91 -11.81 3.36
C THR A 8 -9.97 -11.36 2.25
N HIS A 9 -9.25 -12.30 1.61
CA HIS A 9 -8.35 -12.01 0.49
C HIS A 9 -8.37 -13.19 -0.49
N GLU A 10 -9.13 -13.05 -1.56
CA GLU A 10 -9.09 -14.00 -2.67
C GLU A 10 -7.72 -13.87 -3.34
N ILE A 11 -6.93 -14.95 -3.32
CA ILE A 11 -5.66 -15.05 -4.06
C ILE A 11 -5.88 -16.12 -5.10
N ILE A 12 -6.12 -15.69 -6.33
CA ILE A 12 -6.41 -16.55 -7.48
C ILE A 12 -5.32 -16.31 -8.53
N ASN A 13 -4.84 -17.39 -9.15
CA ASN A 13 -3.64 -17.38 -10.00
C ASN A 13 -3.67 -16.36 -11.17
N ASP A 14 -4.85 -16.10 -11.73
CA ASP A 14 -5.02 -15.27 -12.93
C ASP A 14 -5.85 -14.01 -12.67
N GLU A 15 -6.01 -13.60 -11.40
CA GLU A 15 -6.72 -12.38 -11.04
C GLU A 15 -5.79 -11.17 -10.86
N PRO A 16 -6.29 -9.93 -11.06
CA PRO A 16 -5.53 -8.72 -10.80
C PRO A 16 -5.11 -8.63 -9.33
N GLU A 17 -3.82 -8.46 -9.08
CA GLU A 17 -3.22 -8.37 -7.75
C GLU A 17 -2.55 -7.01 -7.55
N GLU A 18 -2.43 -6.56 -6.31
CA GLU A 18 -1.76 -5.30 -6.00
C GLU A 18 -0.23 -5.38 -6.21
N GLU A 19 0.38 -4.25 -6.57
CA GLU A 19 1.82 -4.19 -6.86
C GLU A 19 2.72 -4.22 -5.61
N LEU A 20 2.15 -4.37 -4.41
CA LEU A 20 2.85 -4.33 -3.12
C LEU A 20 4.08 -5.24 -3.09
N SER A 21 3.92 -6.50 -3.54
CA SER A 21 4.99 -7.50 -3.53
C SER A 21 6.10 -7.18 -4.54
N ILE A 22 5.75 -6.60 -5.69
CA ILE A 22 6.71 -6.23 -6.73
C ILE A 22 7.50 -4.98 -6.30
N LEU A 23 6.82 -4.00 -5.71
CA LEU A 23 7.44 -2.79 -5.16
C LEU A 23 8.32 -3.08 -3.94
N ALA A 24 8.03 -4.14 -3.19
CA ALA A 24 8.80 -4.56 -2.02
C ALA A 24 10.25 -4.92 -2.40
N ALA A 25 10.47 -5.53 -3.58
CA ALA A 25 11.81 -5.82 -4.10
C ALA A 25 12.67 -4.55 -4.30
N GLY A 26 12.02 -3.40 -4.56
CA GLY A 26 12.66 -2.09 -4.67
C GLY A 26 12.67 -1.28 -3.37
N HIS A 27 12.27 -1.87 -2.24
CA HIS A 27 12.05 -1.19 -0.95
C HIS A 27 11.08 0.00 -1.02
N ALA A 28 10.21 0.05 -2.03
CA ALA A 28 9.26 1.14 -2.29
C ALA A 28 7.81 0.77 -1.93
N SER A 29 7.63 -0.15 -0.98
CA SER A 29 6.33 -0.73 -0.63
C SER A 29 5.97 -0.54 0.84
N ALA A 30 4.71 -0.17 1.09
CA ALA A 30 4.14 -0.09 2.43
C ALA A 30 3.95 -1.49 3.08
N GLN A 31 4.19 -2.58 2.35
CA GLN A 31 4.02 -3.96 2.81
C GLN A 31 4.76 -4.25 4.13
N TYR A 32 5.97 -3.72 4.31
CA TYR A 32 6.72 -3.91 5.55
C TYR A 32 6.17 -3.06 6.71
N GLY A 33 5.37 -2.03 6.43
CA GLY A 33 4.71 -1.20 7.45
C GLY A 33 3.62 -1.93 8.24
N GLN A 34 3.18 -3.11 7.80
CA GLN A 34 2.29 -3.99 8.56
C GLN A 34 2.97 -4.60 9.80
N GLY A 35 4.30 -4.60 9.84
CA GLY A 35 5.09 -5.04 11.00
C GLY A 35 5.35 -3.91 12.02
N GLN A 36 5.84 -4.28 13.21
CA GLN A 36 6.30 -3.30 14.22
C GLN A 36 7.72 -2.81 13.90
N PHE A 37 7.89 -2.13 12.77
CA PHE A 37 9.19 -1.61 12.31
C PHE A 37 9.19 -0.08 12.26
N PRO A 38 9.28 0.63 13.41
CA PRO A 38 9.20 2.09 13.46
C PRO A 38 10.32 2.78 12.67
N ALA A 39 11.53 2.18 12.66
CA ALA A 39 12.64 2.68 11.87
C ALA A 39 12.37 2.58 10.36
N TYR A 40 11.76 1.48 9.91
CA TYR A 40 11.36 1.32 8.51
C TYR A 40 10.27 2.32 8.14
N LYS A 41 9.22 2.47 8.96
CA LYS A 41 8.14 3.44 8.71
C LYS A 41 8.69 4.87 8.59
N LYS A 42 9.60 5.27 9.49
CA LYS A 42 10.25 6.58 9.46
C LYS A 42 11.10 6.78 8.20
N TRP A 43 11.87 5.75 7.80
CA TRP A 43 12.65 5.81 6.58
C TRP A 43 11.74 5.88 5.34
N TYR A 44 10.72 5.02 5.28
CA TYR A 44 9.80 4.91 4.16
C TYR A 44 9.06 6.23 3.88
N THR A 45 8.60 6.94 4.90
CA THR A 45 7.92 8.23 4.68
C THR A 45 8.85 9.37 4.27
N ALA A 46 10.17 9.23 4.46
CA ALA A 46 11.15 10.28 4.18
C ALA A 46 12.00 10.01 2.92
N ALA A 47 12.13 8.75 2.50
CA ALA A 47 13.00 8.35 1.41
C ALA A 47 12.44 8.72 0.03
N ASP A 48 13.33 8.95 -0.94
CA ASP A 48 12.97 9.01 -2.35
C ASP A 48 12.81 7.59 -2.91
N HIS A 49 11.59 7.25 -3.31
CA HIS A 49 11.25 5.93 -3.86
C HIS A 49 11.38 5.83 -5.37
N THR A 50 11.84 6.87 -6.06
CA THR A 50 11.95 6.88 -7.54
C THR A 50 12.81 5.71 -8.04
N GLY A 51 13.84 5.31 -7.29
CA GLY A 51 14.64 4.11 -7.59
C GLY A 51 13.81 2.81 -7.62
N GLY A 52 12.93 2.62 -6.63
CA GLY A 52 12.04 1.47 -6.58
C GLY A 52 11.02 1.47 -7.72
N TYR A 53 10.46 2.63 -8.06
CA TYR A 53 9.56 2.76 -9.22
C TYR A 53 10.26 2.48 -10.56
N ARG A 54 11.54 2.84 -10.71
CA ARG A 54 12.34 2.46 -11.90
C ARG A 54 12.53 0.96 -12.01
N LEU A 55 12.76 0.27 -10.89
CA LEU A 55 12.82 -1.20 -10.88
C LEU A 55 11.45 -1.80 -11.23
N PHE A 56 10.38 -1.24 -10.66
CA PHE A 56 9.01 -1.65 -10.97
C PHE A 56 8.69 -1.54 -12.47
N ARG A 57 9.07 -0.44 -13.14
CA ARG A 57 8.95 -0.30 -14.60
C ARG A 57 9.65 -1.43 -15.37
N ARG A 58 10.83 -1.87 -14.92
CA ARG A 58 11.55 -3.01 -15.55
C ARG A 58 10.80 -4.33 -15.39
N TYR A 59 10.18 -4.56 -14.23
CA TYR A 59 9.34 -5.74 -14.03
C TYR A 59 8.13 -5.74 -14.95
N LEU A 60 7.43 -4.61 -15.09
CA LEU A 60 6.31 -4.48 -16.04
C LEU A 60 6.77 -4.76 -17.48
N GLN A 61 7.90 -4.19 -17.90
CA GLN A 61 8.45 -4.42 -19.24
C GLN A 61 8.79 -5.91 -19.48
N ALA A 62 9.39 -6.59 -18.50
CA ALA A 62 9.69 -8.01 -18.59
C ALA A 62 8.41 -8.86 -18.71
N MET A 63 7.37 -8.56 -17.93
CA MET A 63 6.09 -9.25 -18.00
C MET A 63 5.32 -8.98 -19.30
N GLN A 64 5.52 -7.79 -19.89
CA GLN A 64 4.92 -7.39 -21.16
C GLN A 64 5.60 -8.07 -22.36
N ALA A 65 6.91 -8.35 -22.27
CA ALA A 65 7.68 -8.96 -23.35
C ALA A 65 7.09 -10.31 -23.82
N GLY A 66 6.48 -11.07 -22.92
CA GLY A 66 5.79 -12.33 -23.23
C GLY A 66 4.34 -12.19 -23.72
N ARG A 67 3.81 -10.96 -23.86
CA ARG A 67 2.39 -10.70 -24.17
C ARG A 67 2.23 -9.61 -25.26
N PRO A 68 2.72 -9.87 -26.49
CA PRO A 68 2.61 -8.91 -27.59
C PRO A 68 1.14 -8.56 -27.88
N GLY A 69 0.84 -7.26 -28.01
CA GLY A 69 -0.51 -6.75 -28.27
C GLY A 69 -1.22 -6.12 -27.07
N ARG A 70 -0.76 -6.35 -25.83
CA ARG A 70 -1.22 -5.57 -24.66
C ARG A 70 -0.29 -4.38 -24.45
N ALA A 71 -0.75 -3.20 -24.85
CA ALA A 71 0.06 -1.98 -24.79
C ALA A 71 -0.06 -1.22 -23.45
N ARG A 72 -1.21 -1.33 -22.76
CA ARG A 72 -1.52 -0.50 -21.59
C ARG A 72 -1.66 -1.34 -20.32
N TRP A 73 -0.91 -0.94 -19.30
CA TRP A 73 -1.05 -1.49 -17.95
C TRP A 73 -2.22 -0.83 -17.22
N LEU A 74 -3.01 -1.64 -16.51
CA LEU A 74 -3.95 -1.20 -15.50
C LEU A 74 -3.42 -1.71 -14.17
N LEU A 75 -3.17 -0.80 -13.24
CA LEU A 75 -2.47 -1.05 -11.98
C LEU A 75 -3.31 -0.53 -10.83
N LYS A 76 -3.21 -1.16 -9.66
CA LYS A 76 -4.01 -0.81 -8.48
C LYS A 76 -3.29 -1.18 -7.20
N CYS A 77 -2.74 -0.19 -6.53
CA CYS A 77 -2.26 -0.29 -5.15
C CYS A 77 -2.56 1.00 -4.38
N PRO A 78 -3.19 0.96 -3.19
CA PRO A 78 -3.44 2.16 -2.39
C PRO A 78 -2.15 2.90 -2.01
N SER A 79 -1.02 2.17 -1.87
CA SER A 79 0.28 2.77 -1.53
C SER A 79 0.84 3.72 -2.60
N HIS A 80 0.33 3.68 -3.83
CA HIS A 80 0.65 4.67 -4.85
C HIS A 80 0.26 6.09 -4.44
N LEU A 81 -0.77 6.26 -3.59
CA LEU A 81 -1.17 7.57 -3.09
C LEU A 81 -0.09 8.19 -2.19
N GLU A 82 0.59 7.38 -1.38
CA GLU A 82 1.71 7.81 -0.54
C GLU A 82 2.95 8.16 -1.38
N MET A 83 3.10 7.52 -2.53
CA MET A 83 4.27 7.61 -3.41
C MET A 83 3.95 8.19 -4.79
N LEU A 84 2.99 9.11 -4.86
CA LEU A 84 2.49 9.66 -6.12
C LEU A 84 3.57 10.42 -6.89
N ARG A 85 4.47 11.13 -6.20
CA ARG A 85 5.58 11.86 -6.84
C ARG A 85 6.56 10.90 -7.54
N PRO A 86 7.17 9.92 -6.85
CA PRO A 86 7.99 8.89 -7.51
C PRO A 86 7.30 8.19 -8.69
N LEU A 87 6.00 7.90 -8.56
CA LEU A 87 5.21 7.27 -9.62
C LEU A 87 5.20 8.15 -10.88
N LEU A 88 4.78 9.40 -10.75
CA LEU A 88 4.66 10.34 -11.89
C LEU A 88 6.04 10.73 -12.45
N THR A 89 7.11 10.65 -11.66
CA THR A 89 8.49 10.82 -12.17
C THR A 89 8.92 9.70 -13.10
N VAL A 90 8.47 8.46 -12.87
CA VAL A 90 8.88 7.28 -13.66
C VAL A 90 7.90 6.95 -14.80
N PHE A 91 6.62 7.23 -14.58
CA PHE A 91 5.51 7.06 -15.50
C PHE A 91 4.88 8.44 -15.74
N ASP A 92 5.56 9.25 -16.54
CA ASP A 92 5.15 10.61 -16.89
C ASP A 92 3.88 10.66 -17.75
N ASP A 93 3.50 9.53 -18.37
CA ASP A 93 2.27 9.33 -19.12
C ASP A 93 1.14 8.67 -18.31
N ALA A 94 1.34 8.47 -17.00
CA ALA A 94 0.36 7.77 -16.16
C ALA A 94 -0.95 8.56 -16.04
N THR A 95 -2.07 7.85 -16.20
CA THR A 95 -3.40 8.36 -15.83
C THR A 95 -3.77 7.80 -14.46
N VAL A 96 -3.98 8.69 -13.49
CA VAL A 96 -4.28 8.29 -12.10
C VAL A 96 -5.78 8.39 -11.85
N VAL A 97 -6.38 7.28 -11.40
CA VAL A 97 -7.78 7.23 -10.96
C VAL A 97 -7.80 7.15 -9.44
N LEU A 98 -8.30 8.21 -8.79
CA LEU A 98 -8.47 8.25 -7.34
C LEU A 98 -9.90 7.87 -6.98
N THR A 99 -10.05 6.79 -6.22
CA THR A 99 -11.35 6.38 -5.68
C THR A 99 -11.62 7.08 -4.36
N HIS A 100 -12.83 7.59 -4.18
CA HIS A 100 -13.24 8.28 -2.96
C HIS A 100 -14.29 7.45 -2.21
N ARG A 101 -14.15 7.40 -0.89
CA ARG A 101 -15.10 6.78 0.05
C ARG A 101 -15.07 7.60 1.35
N ASP A 102 -16.17 7.57 2.09
CA ASP A 102 -16.28 8.24 3.40
C ASP A 102 -15.06 7.91 4.30
N PRO A 103 -14.32 8.94 4.76
CA PRO A 103 -13.07 8.71 5.49
C PRO A 103 -13.27 8.01 6.83
N VAL A 104 -14.40 8.23 7.51
CA VAL A 104 -14.68 7.57 8.79
C VAL A 104 -14.83 6.06 8.56
N SER A 105 -15.64 5.68 7.58
CA SER A 105 -15.84 4.29 7.18
C SER A 105 -14.55 3.63 6.70
N CYS A 106 -13.72 4.36 5.95
CA CYS A 106 -12.40 3.88 5.50
C CYS A 106 -11.46 3.59 6.68
N ILE A 107 -11.38 4.48 7.66
CA ILE A 107 -10.50 4.32 8.83
C ILE A 107 -10.93 3.10 9.66
N VAL A 108 -12.23 2.94 9.90
CA VAL A 108 -12.77 1.78 10.63
C VAL A 108 -12.45 0.48 9.89
N SER A 109 -12.67 0.45 8.57
CA SER A 109 -12.35 -0.70 7.72
C SER A 109 -10.85 -1.02 7.70
N LEU A 110 -9.99 0.00 7.62
CA LEU A 110 -8.53 -0.17 7.66
C LEU A 110 -8.07 -0.72 9.01
N ALA A 111 -8.63 -0.22 10.11
CA ALA A 111 -8.31 -0.73 11.45
C ALA A 111 -8.67 -2.22 11.59
N ALA A 112 -9.86 -2.62 11.11
CA ALA A 112 -10.27 -4.02 11.10
C ALA A 112 -9.34 -4.90 10.24
N LEU A 113 -8.97 -4.43 9.04
CA LEU A 113 -8.03 -5.13 8.16
C LEU A 113 -6.65 -5.27 8.80
N SER A 114 -6.08 -4.19 9.34
CA SER A 114 -4.77 -4.22 10.02
C SER A 114 -4.77 -5.16 11.23
N TYR A 115 -5.85 -5.19 12.03
CA TYR A 115 -5.98 -6.13 13.13
C TYR A 115 -5.97 -7.58 12.63
N PHE A 116 -6.75 -7.88 11.59
CA PHE A 116 -6.80 -9.21 10.98
C PHE A 116 -5.43 -9.63 10.41
N SER A 117 -4.81 -8.78 9.59
CA SER A 117 -3.51 -9.03 8.98
C SER A 117 -2.39 -9.21 10.00
N THR A 118 -2.32 -8.36 11.03
CA THR A 118 -1.28 -8.52 12.08
C THR A 118 -1.54 -9.73 12.97
N GLY A 119 -2.80 -10.12 13.20
CA GLY A 119 -3.16 -11.34 13.93
C GLY A 119 -2.70 -12.63 13.25
N MET A 120 -2.38 -12.59 11.95
CA MET A 120 -1.75 -13.73 11.26
C MET A 120 -0.28 -13.92 11.65
N PHE A 121 0.43 -12.86 12.00
CA PHE A 121 1.88 -12.96 12.21
C PHE A 121 2.28 -12.70 13.66
N MET A 122 1.39 -12.09 14.44
CA MET A 122 1.68 -11.62 15.79
C MET A 122 0.70 -12.20 16.80
N ARG A 123 1.25 -12.66 17.92
CA ARG A 123 0.48 -13.15 19.07
C ARG A 123 -0.33 -12.03 19.77
N ARG A 124 0.03 -10.76 19.54
CA ARG A 124 -0.72 -9.57 19.97
C ARG A 124 -0.88 -8.66 18.75
N PRO A 125 -2.05 -8.68 18.08
CA PRO A 125 -2.30 -7.82 16.93
C PRO A 125 -2.13 -6.36 17.29
N TRP A 126 -1.60 -5.57 16.36
CA TRP A 126 -1.30 -4.15 16.57
C TRP A 126 -1.94 -3.33 15.46
N LEU A 127 -2.61 -2.24 15.83
CA LEU A 127 -3.42 -1.45 14.91
C LEU A 127 -2.63 -0.44 14.06
N GLY A 128 -1.29 -0.46 14.05
CA GLY A 128 -0.56 0.56 13.27
C GLY A 128 -0.41 1.92 13.97
N ILE A 129 -1.15 2.11 15.06
CA ILE A 129 -1.43 3.42 15.67
C ILE A 129 -0.97 3.39 17.14
N PRO A 130 -0.03 4.25 17.56
CA PRO A 130 0.15 4.54 18.97
C PRO A 130 -1.15 5.20 19.46
N SER A 131 -1.82 4.59 20.43
CA SER A 131 -3.10 5.09 21.00
C SER A 131 -3.07 6.55 21.47
N TRP A 132 -1.90 7.14 21.62
CA TRP A 132 -1.71 8.52 22.07
C TRP A 132 -1.62 9.56 20.94
N GLU A 133 -1.14 9.23 19.73
CA GLU A 133 -0.89 10.23 18.68
C GLU A 133 -2.17 10.86 18.09
N TRP A 134 -3.31 10.16 18.14
CA TRP A 134 -4.62 10.70 17.75
C TRP A 134 -5.27 11.53 18.86
N CYS A 135 -5.09 11.15 20.13
CA CYS A 135 -5.64 11.88 21.27
C CYS A 135 -4.84 13.15 21.62
N THR A 136 -3.60 13.28 21.16
CA THR A 136 -2.72 14.39 21.56
C THR A 136 -2.26 15.28 20.40
N ARG A 137 -3.10 15.54 19.39
CA ARG A 137 -2.92 16.76 18.57
C ARG A 137 -3.71 17.89 19.23
N PRO A 138 -3.09 18.80 20.01
CA PRO A 138 -3.75 20.04 20.39
C PRO A 138 -3.75 20.93 19.15
N GLY A 139 -4.91 21.27 18.60
CA GLY A 139 -4.94 22.31 17.56
C GLY A 139 -6.14 22.42 16.63
N HIS A 140 -7.20 21.62 16.75
CA HIS A 140 -8.43 21.87 15.98
C HIS A 140 -9.59 22.17 16.92
N SER A 141 -9.60 23.41 17.40
CA SER A 141 -10.86 24.06 17.81
C SER A 141 -11.66 24.33 16.55
N THR A 142 -12.75 23.60 16.36
CA THR A 142 -13.82 24.08 15.48
C THR A 142 -15.08 24.15 16.31
N THR A 143 -15.30 25.35 16.86
CA THR A 143 -16.62 25.85 17.20
C THR A 143 -17.36 26.09 15.89
N VAL A 144 -18.42 25.32 15.61
CA VAL A 144 -19.79 25.76 15.29
C VAL A 144 -20.71 24.59 15.59
#